data_AF-A0A6H5HM32-F1
#
_entry.id   AF-A0A6H5HM32-F1
#
_cell.length_a   1.000
_cell.length_b   1.000
_cell.length_c   1.000
_cell.angle_alpha   90.00
_cell.angle_beta   90.00
_cell.angle_gamma   90.00
#
_symmetry.space_group_name_H-M   'P 1'
#
loop_
_entity.id
_entity.type
_entity.pdbx_description
1 polymer ?
#
loop_
_entity_poly.entity_id
_entity_poly.type
_entity_poly.pdbx_seq_one_letter_code
_entity_poly.pdbx_strand_id
1 'polypeptide(L)'
;MIHPSTFIIHVKVSSTSSVRHIAVNACLTPVAAVHGLAVTTVEGIGSVKGKLHPVQERIAKSHGSQCGFCTPGIVMSMYTLLRSTPGRPTMSDMEVAFQ
;
A
#
# COMPACT_ATOMS: atom_id res chain seq x y z
N MET A 1 -2.05 -17.33 5.83
CA MET A 1 -3.42 -16.94 5.46
C MET A 1 -3.31 -15.57 4.78
N ILE A 2 -3.29 -15.57 3.44
CA ILE A 2 -3.08 -14.37 2.62
C ILE A 2 -4.40 -13.59 2.62
N HIS A 3 -4.52 -12.60 3.50
CA HIS A 3 -5.66 -11.68 3.57
C HIS A 3 -5.50 -10.58 2.50
N PRO A 4 -6.59 -9.93 2.03
CA PRO A 4 -6.86 -9.69 0.62
C PRO A 4 -5.85 -8.81 -0.13
N SER A 5 -5.38 -9.41 -1.22
CA SER A 5 -5.18 -8.92 -2.59
C SER A 5 -4.31 -7.69 -2.90
N THR A 6 -4.02 -6.75 -2.00
CA THR A 6 -3.22 -5.56 -2.38
C THR A 6 -1.92 -5.50 -1.59
N PHE A 7 -0.81 -5.66 -2.29
CA PHE A 7 0.54 -5.38 -1.78
C PHE A 7 1.20 -4.32 -2.66
N ILE A 8 2.22 -3.66 -2.12
CA ILE A 8 2.97 -2.64 -2.84
C ILE A 8 4.19 -3.27 -3.46
N ILE A 9 4.42 -2.95 -4.73
CA ILE A 9 5.70 -3.21 -5.38
C ILE A 9 6.48 -1.89 -5.43
N HIS A 10 7.71 -1.94 -4.92
CA HIS A 10 8.71 -0.92 -5.14
C HIS A 10 9.45 -1.24 -6.43
N VAL A 11 9.26 -0.40 -7.45
CA VAL A 11 9.96 -0.51 -8.73
C VAL A 11 11.12 0.46 -8.74
N LYS A 12 12.35 -0.07 -8.77
CA LYS A 12 13.53 0.74 -9.10
C LYS A 12 13.57 0.91 -10.63
N VAL A 13 13.50 2.14 -11.11
CA VAL A 13 13.56 2.42 -12.56
C VAL A 13 15.02 2.32 -13.01
N SER A 14 15.31 1.47 -14.00
CA SER A 14 16.68 1.09 -14.39
C SER A 14 17.54 2.25 -14.91
N SER A 15 16.96 3.34 -15.43
CA SER A 15 17.73 4.44 -16.04
C SER A 15 17.82 5.73 -15.20
N THR A 16 17.18 5.80 -14.02
CA THR A 16 17.20 6.98 -13.15
C THR A 16 17.36 6.56 -11.69
N SER A 17 18.09 7.33 -10.87
CA SER A 17 18.23 7.08 -9.43
C SER A 17 16.93 7.26 -8.62
N SER A 18 15.76 7.25 -9.26
CA SER A 18 14.45 7.45 -8.66
C SER A 18 13.74 6.11 -8.40
N VAL A 19 13.21 5.98 -7.19
CA VAL A 19 12.39 4.83 -6.78
C VAL A 19 10.93 5.20 -7.03
N ARG A 20 10.19 4.33 -7.75
CA ARG A 20 8.74 4.48 -7.91
C ARG A 20 8.02 3.47 -7.04
N HIS A 21 6.93 3.92 -6.41
CA HIS A 21 6.04 3.08 -5.63
C HIS A 21 4.75 2.85 -6.41
N ILE A 22 4.37 1.58 -6.60
CA ILE A 22 3.12 1.22 -7.28
C ILE A 22 2.34 0.21 -6.45
N ALA A 23 1.04 0.39 -6.38
CA ALA A 23 0.12 -0.59 -5.81
C ALA A 23 -0.22 -1.60 -6.91
N VAL A 24 -0.21 -2.89 -6.56
CA VAL A 24 -0.62 -3.95 -7.48
C VAL A 24 -1.48 -4.98 -6.77
N ASN A 25 -2.26 -5.70 -7.57
CA ASN A 25 -3.04 -6.83 -7.08
C ASN A 25 -2.15 -8.08 -7.00
N ALA A 26 -1.90 -8.51 -5.77
CA ALA A 26 -1.10 -9.69 -5.45
C ALA A 26 -1.66 -10.96 -6.07
N CYS A 27 -2.99 -11.10 -6.12
CA CYS A 27 -3.67 -12.25 -6.70
C CYS A 27 -3.44 -12.42 -8.20
N LEU A 28 -3.05 -11.34 -8.90
CA LEU A 28 -2.79 -11.33 -10.34
C LEU A 28 -1.31 -11.19 -10.69
N THR A 29 -0.44 -11.04 -9.69
CA THR A 29 0.99 -10.81 -9.91
C THR A 29 1.77 -12.11 -9.73
N PRO A 30 2.34 -12.70 -10.80
CA PRO A 30 3.19 -13.87 -10.67
C PRO A 30 4.45 -13.57 -9.86
N VAL A 31 4.88 -14.50 -9.01
CA VAL A 31 6.09 -14.35 -8.19
C VAL A 31 7.34 -14.10 -9.05
N ALA A 32 7.41 -14.67 -10.25
CA ALA A 32 8.51 -14.42 -11.19
C ALA A 32 8.60 -12.95 -11.64
N ALA A 33 7.46 -12.23 -11.69
CA ALA A 33 7.40 -10.83 -12.13
C ALA A 33 7.97 -9.85 -11.09
N VAL A 34 8.15 -10.29 -9.84
CA VAL A 34 8.71 -9.46 -8.76
C VAL A 34 10.19 -9.72 -8.49
N HIS A 35 10.87 -10.49 -9.35
CA HIS A 35 12.30 -10.74 -9.21
C HIS A 35 13.08 -9.42 -9.27
N GLY A 36 13.91 -9.17 -8.25
CA GLY A 36 14.70 -7.93 -8.13
C GLY A 36 13.91 -6.70 -7.66
N LEU A 37 12.63 -6.85 -7.32
CA LEU A 37 11.79 -5.79 -6.76
C LEU A 37 11.62 -5.96 -5.26
N ALA A 38 11.33 -4.87 -4.54
CA ALA A 38 10.98 -4.93 -3.13
C ALA A 38 9.46 -4.95 -2.97
N VAL A 39 8.94 -5.95 -2.25
CA VAL A 39 7.52 -6.10 -1.96
C VAL A 39 7.25 -5.65 -0.52
N THR A 40 6.26 -4.77 -0.34
CA THR A 40 5.83 -4.30 0.97
C THR A 40 4.37 -4.65 1.19
N THR A 41 4.07 -5.31 2.31
CA THR A 41 2.72 -5.69 2.72
C THR A 41 2.23 -4.83 3.89
N VAL A 42 0.98 -5.05 4.33
CA VAL A 42 0.40 -4.30 5.45
C VAL A 42 1.18 -4.47 6.75
N GLU A 43 1.75 -5.64 6.98
CA GLU A 43 2.60 -5.95 8.14
C GLU A 43 3.96 -5.23 8.05
N GLY A 44 4.43 -4.96 6.83
CA GLY A 44 5.72 -4.32 6.58
C GLY A 44 5.77 -2.83 6.93
N ILE A 45 4.61 -2.17 7.03
CA ILE A 45 4.53 -0.73 7.37
C ILE A 45 4.27 -0.46 8.85
N GLY A 46 3.82 -1.47 9.61
CA GLY A 46 3.51 -1.33 11.03
C GLY A 46 2.71 -2.51 11.56
N SER A 47 2.76 -2.72 12.88
CA SER A 47 2.01 -3.77 13.57
C SER A 47 1.68 -3.38 15.01
N VAL A 48 0.71 -4.08 15.62
CA VAL A 48 0.34 -3.89 17.03
C VAL A 48 1.43 -4.31 18.02
N LYS A 49 2.40 -5.13 17.60
CA LYS A 49 3.57 -5.48 18.41
C LYS A 49 4.60 -4.35 18.45
N GLY A 50 4.53 -3.44 17.49
CA GLY A 50 5.39 -2.27 17.39
C GLY A 50 4.55 -1.01 17.29
N LYS A 51 4.95 -0.11 16.37
CA LYS A 51 4.20 1.11 16.08
C LYS A 51 3.35 0.92 14.84
N LEU A 52 2.09 1.33 14.92
CA LEU A 52 1.21 1.41 13.75
C LEU A 52 1.63 2.56 12.85
N HIS A 53 1.55 2.34 11.54
CA HIS A 53 1.67 3.43 10.58
C HIS A 53 0.49 4.41 10.75
N PRO A 54 0.66 5.73 10.56
CA PRO A 54 -0.44 6.69 10.68
C PRO A 54 -1.67 6.36 9.82
N VAL A 55 -1.49 5.69 8.68
CA VAL A 55 -2.60 5.20 7.84
C VAL A 55 -3.40 4.10 8.56
N GLN A 56 -2.73 3.12 9.16
CA GLN A 56 -3.37 2.04 9.93
C GLN A 56 -4.09 2.61 11.17
N GLU A 57 -3.47 3.56 11.85
CA GLU A 57 -4.05 4.19 13.03
C GLU A 57 -5.29 5.02 12.70
N ARG A 58 -5.22 5.85 11.65
CA ARG A 58 -6.34 6.73 11.27
C ARG A 58 -7.55 5.95 10.78
N ILE A 59 -7.37 4.93 9.94
CA ILE A 59 -8.53 4.14 9.46
C ILE A 59 -9.25 3.44 10.61
N ALA A 60 -8.52 2.96 11.63
CA ALA A 60 -9.11 2.35 12.81
C ALA A 60 -9.84 3.38 13.70
N LYS A 61 -9.20 4.53 13.98
CA LYS A 61 -9.77 5.58 14.84
C LYS A 61 -10.94 6.32 14.19
N SER A 62 -11.00 6.39 12.87
CA SER A 62 -12.08 7.03 12.12
C SER A 62 -13.24 6.09 11.80
N HIS A 63 -13.31 4.92 12.44
CA HIS A 63 -14.35 3.90 12.17
C HIS A 63 -14.41 3.46 10.69
N GLY A 64 -13.27 3.54 9.98
CA GLY A 64 -13.14 3.15 8.57
C GLY A 64 -12.97 1.65 8.34
N SER A 65 -13.18 0.83 9.38
CA SER A 65 -13.07 -0.63 9.33
C SER A 65 -14.17 -1.27 10.20
N GLN A 66 -14.88 -2.26 9.64
CA GLN A 66 -15.91 -3.04 10.34
C GLN A 66 -15.45 -4.50 10.50
N CYS A 67 -15.69 -5.35 9.50
CA CYS A 67 -15.26 -6.75 9.50
C CYS A 67 -13.74 -6.90 9.33
N GLY A 68 -13.02 -5.83 8.98
CA GLY A 68 -11.56 -5.80 8.84
C GLY A 68 -11.02 -6.42 7.54
N PHE A 69 -11.83 -7.16 6.78
CA PHE A 69 -11.32 -7.91 5.64
C PHE A 69 -10.69 -7.02 4.57
N CYS A 70 -11.36 -5.96 4.13
CA CYS A 70 -10.84 -5.04 3.10
C CYS A 70 -9.76 -4.06 3.62
N THR A 71 -9.58 -3.95 4.93
CA THR A 71 -8.74 -2.91 5.55
C THR A 71 -7.27 -2.96 5.11
N PRO A 72 -6.61 -4.14 4.99
CA PRO A 72 -5.26 -4.22 4.45
C PRO A 72 -5.13 -3.59 3.07
N GLY A 73 -6.07 -3.87 2.16
CA GLY A 73 -6.01 -3.35 0.80
C GLY A 73 -6.14 -1.82 0.75
N ILE A 74 -7.12 -1.28 1.48
CA ILE A 74 -7.33 0.17 1.60
C ILE A 74 -6.11 0.86 2.22
N VAL A 75 -5.50 0.26 3.25
CA VAL A 75 -4.28 0.78 3.88
C VAL A 75 -3.12 0.82 2.89
N MET A 76 -2.92 -0.23 2.09
CA MET A 76 -1.84 -0.27 1.12
C MET A 76 -2.06 0.69 -0.07
N SER A 77 -3.30 0.86 -0.54
CA SER A 77 -3.63 1.88 -1.54
C SER A 77 -3.30 3.29 -1.05
N MET A 78 -3.75 3.64 0.16
CA MET A 78 -3.46 4.95 0.76
C MET A 78 -1.97 5.16 1.03
N TYR A 79 -1.28 4.14 1.55
CA TYR A 79 0.16 4.21 1.77
C TYR A 79 0.91 4.43 0.46
N THR A 80 0.52 3.75 -0.63
CA THR A 80 1.12 3.95 -1.96
C THR A 80 0.93 5.37 -2.42
N LEU A 81 -0.29 5.90 -2.35
CA LEU A 81 -0.60 7.27 -2.77
C LEU A 81 0.31 8.28 -2.03
N LEU A 82 0.43 8.15 -0.71
CA LEU A 82 1.28 9.02 0.12
C LEU A 82 2.77 8.91 -0.20
N ARG A 83 3.22 7.77 -0.75
CA ARG A 83 4.62 7.56 -1.13
C ARG A 83 4.93 8.02 -2.55
N SER A 84 3.93 8.04 -3.42
CA SER A 84 4.07 8.39 -4.84
C SER A 84 3.79 9.87 -5.11
N THR A 85 3.00 10.53 -4.27
CA THR A 85 2.64 11.94 -4.44
C THR A 85 3.54 12.85 -3.60
N PRO A 86 4.31 13.76 -4.22
CA PRO A 86 5.05 14.78 -3.49
C PRO A 86 4.08 15.81 -2.90
N GLY A 87 4.02 15.88 -1.56
CA GLY A 87 3.16 16.82 -0.85
C GLY A 87 1.83 16.23 -0.39
N ARG A 88 0.79 17.07 -0.29
CA ARG A 88 -0.53 16.67 0.20
C ARG A 88 -1.39 16.15 -0.97
N PRO A 89 -1.89 14.90 -0.92
CA PRO A 89 -2.79 14.40 -1.95
C PRO A 89 -4.10 15.20 -2.03
N THR A 90 -4.63 15.34 -3.24
CA THR A 90 -5.94 15.93 -3.51
C THR A 90 -7.06 14.88 -3.35
N MET A 91 -8.32 15.33 -3.35
CA MET A 91 -9.46 14.40 -3.36
C MET A 91 -9.48 13.54 -4.62
N SER A 92 -9.18 14.12 -5.78
CA SER A 92 -9.11 13.39 -7.05
C SER A 92 -8.02 12.30 -7.03
N ASP A 93 -6.87 12.56 -6.39
CA ASP A 93 -5.84 11.53 -6.24
C ASP A 93 -6.31 10.36 -5.36
N MET A 94 -7.10 10.65 -4.32
CA MET A 94 -7.69 9.63 -3.45
C MET A 94 -8.73 8.79 -4.19
N GLU A 95 -9.57 9.40 -5.03
CA GLU A 95 -10.54 8.67 -5.86
C GLU A 95 -9.84 7.69 -6.78
N VAL A 96 -8.76 8.11 -7.46
CA VAL A 96 -7.96 7.22 -8.33
C VAL A 96 -7.30 6.09 -7.53
N ALA A 97 -6.83 6.36 -6.31
CA ALA A 97 -6.14 5.35 -5.50
C ALA A 97 -7.06 4.24 -4.97
N PHE A 98 -8.39 4.47 -4.90
CA PHE A 98 -9.37 3.53 -4.35
C PHE A 98 -10.33 2.93 -5.39
N GLN A 99 -10.08 3.14 -6.68
CA GLN A 99 -10.74 2.44 -7.79
C GLN A 99 -10.28 0.99 -7.89
#